data_AF-A0A139AF63-F1
#
_entry.id   AF-A0A139AF63-F1
#
_cell.length_a   1.000
_cell.length_b   1.000
_cell.length_c   1.000
_cell.angle_alpha   90.00
_cell.angle_beta   90.00
_cell.angle_gamma   90.00
#
_symmetry.space_group_name_H-M   'P 1'
#
loop_
_entity.id
_entity.type
_entity.pdbx_description
1 polymer ?
#
loop_
_entity_poly.entity_id
_entity_poly.type
_entity_poly.pdbx_seq_one_letter_code
_entity_poly.pdbx_strand_id
1 'polypeptide(L)'
;MSRVIDNVGKVAAFHGSCLAESISPFQTLPNPKSQSAVARLNFLDQTIQDWYDSLPQVSKDFRFGMSESLIPVAIGNARTELCGDDNVPRLGAELSAGDVPRPQPSYFLAYLQILYRTVGIALHRPPHITTMARDATWLTSPSFYRACVHATELTNLLETMLASNPELRFIDSFSTYGIFQGGVIHFVNVKSLRGALSEAHGEAGSEEVLSLISESRRRAAVHVRALSVMGRRWNNAKLLADLLTRLDTAPNA
;
A
#
# COMPACT_ATOMS: atom_id res chain seq x y z
N MET A 1 21.69 14.15 6.26
CA MET A 1 20.25 14.26 6.61
C MET A 1 19.53 15.43 5.94
N SER A 2 20.07 16.65 5.89
CA SER A 2 19.36 17.81 5.30
C SER A 2 19.03 17.66 3.79
N ARG A 3 19.93 17.07 2.99
CA ARG A 3 19.68 16.83 1.55
C ARG A 3 18.58 15.81 1.25
N VAL A 4 18.34 14.85 2.14
CA VAL A 4 17.28 13.83 1.96
C VAL A 4 15.91 14.44 2.26
N ILE A 5 15.82 15.28 3.29
CA ILE A 5 14.60 16.01 3.66
C ILE A 5 14.23 17.03 2.56
N ASP A 6 15.22 17.74 2.01
CA ASP A 6 15.01 18.65 0.87
C ASP A 6 14.50 17.91 -0.38
N ASN A 7 15.00 16.70 -0.64
CA ASN A 7 14.55 15.91 -1.77
C ASN A 7 13.14 15.37 -1.56
N VAL A 8 12.77 14.97 -0.33
CA VAL A 8 11.39 14.57 0.00
C VAL A 8 10.42 15.75 -0.14
N GLY A 9 10.82 16.95 0.30
CA GLY A 9 10.02 18.17 0.12
C GLY A 9 9.84 18.56 -1.35
N LYS A 10 10.89 18.43 -2.17
CA LYS A 10 10.84 18.69 -3.62
C LYS A 10 10.01 17.66 -4.37
N VAL A 11 10.10 16.39 -3.99
CA VAL A 11 9.29 15.29 -4.56
C VAL A 11 7.82 15.49 -4.17
N ALA A 12 7.51 15.80 -2.91
CA ALA A 12 6.16 16.11 -2.47
C ALA A 12 5.58 17.35 -3.16
N ALA A 13 6.37 18.40 -3.35
CA ALA A 13 5.96 19.60 -4.09
C ALA A 13 5.77 19.33 -5.60
N PHE A 14 6.63 18.50 -6.21
CA PHE A 14 6.52 18.07 -7.60
C PHE A 14 5.29 17.17 -7.82
N HIS A 15 5.04 16.20 -6.94
CA HIS A 15 3.80 15.41 -6.98
C HIS A 15 2.57 16.30 -6.72
N GLY A 16 2.68 17.25 -5.79
CA GLY A 16 1.64 18.24 -5.53
C GLY A 16 1.30 19.08 -6.76
N SER A 17 2.31 19.58 -7.50
CA SER A 17 2.09 20.37 -8.71
C SER A 17 1.64 19.52 -9.90
N CYS A 18 2.26 18.36 -10.12
CA CYS A 18 1.90 17.49 -11.24
C CYS A 18 0.49 16.90 -11.08
N LEU A 19 0.06 16.58 -9.85
CA LEU A 19 -1.32 16.16 -9.61
C LEU A 19 -2.32 17.31 -9.52
N ALA A 20 -1.98 18.45 -8.91
CA ALA A 20 -2.89 19.60 -8.95
C ALA A 20 -3.18 20.03 -10.41
N GLU A 21 -2.23 19.81 -11.32
CA GLU A 21 -2.40 20.06 -12.76
C GLU A 21 -3.04 18.89 -13.53
N SER A 22 -2.82 17.63 -13.13
CA SER A 22 -3.41 16.48 -13.85
C SER A 22 -4.87 16.23 -13.48
N ILE A 23 -5.40 16.91 -12.46
CA ILE A 23 -6.80 16.77 -12.08
C ILE A 23 -7.47 18.07 -11.72
N SER A 24 -7.70 18.80 -12.78
CA SER A 24 -8.97 19.47 -12.94
C SER A 24 -9.58 18.91 -14.24
N PRO A 25 -10.90 18.94 -14.46
CA PRO A 25 -11.65 18.05 -15.38
C PRO A 25 -11.35 18.11 -16.90
N PHE A 26 -10.10 18.14 -17.34
CA PHE A 26 -9.71 18.71 -18.62
C PHE A 26 -9.46 17.68 -19.72
N GLN A 27 -10.54 17.34 -20.45
CA GLN A 27 -10.45 16.87 -21.84
C GLN A 27 -9.87 17.95 -22.80
N THR A 28 -9.45 19.11 -22.29
CA THR A 28 -8.63 20.11 -22.98
C THR A 28 -7.73 20.81 -21.97
N LEU A 29 -6.60 20.21 -21.57
CA LEU A 29 -5.57 20.94 -20.81
C LEU A 29 -5.00 22.03 -21.73
N PRO A 30 -5.26 23.33 -21.50
CA PRO A 30 -5.01 24.37 -22.49
C PRO A 30 -3.53 24.76 -22.57
N ASN A 31 -2.70 24.34 -21.61
CA ASN A 31 -1.29 24.72 -21.57
C ASN A 31 -0.35 23.50 -21.74
N PRO A 32 0.79 23.68 -22.44
CA PRO A 32 1.78 22.61 -22.65
C PRO A 32 2.41 22.03 -21.37
N LYS A 33 2.42 22.77 -20.25
CA LYS A 33 3.03 22.29 -19.00
C LYS A 33 2.22 21.17 -18.39
N SER A 34 0.90 21.33 -18.32
CA SER A 34 0.02 20.32 -17.74
C SER A 34 -0.04 19.06 -18.62
N GLN A 35 0.03 19.21 -19.95
CA GLN A 35 0.19 18.07 -20.85
C GLN A 35 1.53 17.33 -20.61
N SER A 36 2.63 18.06 -20.41
CA SER A 36 3.92 17.45 -20.04
C SER A 36 3.87 16.75 -18.68
N ALA A 37 3.18 17.32 -17.69
CA ALA A 37 3.01 16.72 -16.37
C ALA A 37 2.24 15.40 -16.46
N VAL A 38 1.11 15.37 -17.19
CA VAL A 38 0.32 14.15 -17.43
C VAL A 38 1.17 13.10 -18.16
N ALA A 39 1.91 13.49 -19.21
CA ALA A 39 2.77 12.56 -19.94
C ALA A 39 3.85 11.94 -19.04
N ARG A 40 4.43 12.71 -18.11
CA ARG A 40 5.40 12.19 -17.13
C ARG A 40 4.76 11.25 -16.12
N LEU A 41 3.56 11.55 -15.65
CA LEU A 41 2.82 10.68 -14.74
C LEU A 41 2.48 9.35 -15.43
N ASN A 42 2.00 9.39 -16.67
CA ASN A 42 1.74 8.18 -17.46
C ASN A 42 3.00 7.36 -17.71
N PHE A 43 4.12 8.02 -18.02
CA PHE A 43 5.42 7.34 -18.17
C PHE A 43 5.87 6.68 -16.87
N LEU A 44 5.69 7.35 -15.73
CA LEU A 44 6.04 6.80 -14.42
C LEU A 44 5.14 5.62 -14.05
N ASP A 45 3.83 5.72 -14.26
CA ASP A 45 2.86 4.63 -14.07
C ASP A 45 3.25 3.40 -14.91
N GLN A 46 3.51 3.61 -16.21
CA GLN A 46 3.96 2.54 -17.10
C GLN A 46 5.29 1.93 -16.64
N THR A 47 6.26 2.75 -16.23
CA THR A 47 7.58 2.26 -15.76
C THR A 47 7.42 1.36 -14.52
N ILE A 48 6.53 1.74 -13.61
CA ILE A 48 6.26 0.98 -12.38
C ILE A 48 5.53 -0.32 -12.71
N GLN A 49 4.56 -0.27 -13.63
CA GLN A 49 3.85 -1.45 -14.10
C GLN A 49 4.79 -2.42 -14.85
N ASP A 50 5.64 -1.92 -15.75
CA ASP A 50 6.65 -2.73 -16.46
C ASP A 50 7.63 -3.39 -15.49
N TRP A 51 8.08 -2.66 -14.47
CA TRP A 51 8.90 -3.22 -13.40
C TRP A 51 8.17 -4.35 -12.69
N TYR A 52 6.92 -4.15 -12.30
CA TYR A 52 6.11 -5.19 -11.65
C TYR A 52 5.91 -6.40 -12.56
N ASP A 53 5.63 -6.18 -13.84
CA ASP A 53 5.40 -7.24 -14.81
C ASP A 53 6.65 -8.05 -15.11
N SER A 54 7.83 -7.43 -15.02
CA SER A 54 9.13 -8.11 -15.13
C SER A 54 9.45 -9.04 -13.94
N LEU A 55 8.72 -8.91 -12.82
CA LEU A 55 8.97 -9.76 -11.65
C LEU A 55 8.56 -11.21 -11.92
N PRO A 56 9.33 -12.20 -11.42
CA PRO A 56 8.93 -13.60 -11.45
C PRO A 56 7.57 -13.83 -10.80
N GLN A 57 6.81 -14.83 -11.26
CA GLN A 57 5.47 -15.12 -10.71
C GLN A 57 5.49 -15.34 -9.20
N VAL A 58 6.53 -15.97 -8.65
CA VAL A 58 6.70 -16.15 -7.20
C VAL A 58 6.82 -14.83 -6.42
N SER A 59 7.31 -13.76 -7.06
CA SER A 59 7.38 -12.42 -6.44
C SER A 59 6.05 -11.69 -6.48
N LYS A 60 5.19 -12.02 -7.47
CA LYS A 60 3.82 -11.53 -7.58
C LYS A 60 2.88 -12.30 -6.63
N ASP A 61 3.13 -13.59 -6.43
CA ASP A 61 2.40 -14.45 -5.49
C ASP A 61 3.12 -14.54 -4.14
N PHE A 62 2.95 -13.51 -3.31
CA PHE A 62 3.57 -13.44 -1.99
C PHE A 62 3.05 -14.50 -1.00
N ARG A 63 1.97 -15.24 -1.33
CA ARG A 63 1.45 -16.33 -0.48
C ARG A 63 2.42 -17.51 -0.46
N PHE A 64 3.30 -17.61 -1.44
CA PHE A 64 4.35 -18.60 -1.51
C PHE A 64 5.29 -18.46 -0.30
N GLY A 65 5.23 -19.41 0.63
CA GLY A 65 6.03 -19.40 1.87
C GLY A 65 5.39 -18.72 3.08
N MET A 66 4.11 -18.34 3.00
CA MET A 66 3.32 -17.81 4.15
C MET A 66 2.39 -18.87 4.78
N SER A 67 2.32 -20.08 4.22
CA SER A 67 1.65 -21.22 4.85
C SER A 67 2.53 -21.81 5.95
N GLU A 68 2.00 -21.90 7.16
CA GLU A 68 2.65 -22.54 8.32
C GLU A 68 3.01 -24.02 8.07
N SER A 69 2.52 -24.64 6.99
CA SER A 69 2.72 -26.06 6.68
C SER A 69 3.98 -26.41 5.86
N LEU A 70 4.80 -25.43 5.45
CA LEU A 70 5.95 -25.68 4.56
C LEU A 70 7.26 -25.08 5.08
N ILE A 71 7.66 -25.48 6.28
CA ILE A 71 9.06 -25.42 6.71
C ILE A 71 9.35 -26.73 7.44
N PRO A 72 10.19 -27.67 6.94
CA PRO A 72 11.45 -27.42 6.22
C PRO A 72 11.73 -28.40 5.05
N VAL A 73 11.69 -27.99 3.78
CA VAL A 73 12.25 -28.85 2.71
C VAL A 73 13.08 -28.08 1.66
N ALA A 74 12.78 -26.82 1.36
CA ALA A 74 13.37 -26.19 0.17
C ALA A 74 14.77 -25.55 0.34
N ILE A 75 15.29 -25.36 1.56
CA ILE A 75 16.65 -24.81 1.77
C ILE A 75 17.71 -25.92 1.90
N GLY A 76 17.30 -27.18 2.01
CA GLY A 76 18.21 -28.34 2.09
C GLY A 76 18.79 -28.78 0.74
N ASN A 77 18.10 -28.50 -0.38
CA ASN A 77 18.45 -29.13 -1.67
C ASN A 77 19.11 -28.21 -2.69
N ALA A 78 19.12 -26.88 -2.47
CA ALA A 78 19.77 -25.95 -3.40
C ALA A 78 21.26 -25.72 -3.11
N ARG A 79 21.83 -26.41 -2.11
CA ARG A 79 23.22 -26.19 -1.66
C ARG A 79 24.22 -27.25 -2.07
N THR A 80 23.81 -28.27 -2.83
CA THR A 80 24.66 -29.44 -3.12
C THR A 80 25.19 -29.50 -4.57
N GLU A 81 24.83 -28.58 -5.46
CA GLU A 81 25.18 -28.74 -6.90
C GLU A 81 26.13 -27.70 -7.49
N LEU A 82 26.66 -26.74 -6.72
CA LEU A 82 27.48 -25.66 -7.31
C LEU A 82 28.90 -25.43 -6.77
N CYS A 83 29.39 -26.24 -5.83
CA CYS A 83 30.82 -26.21 -5.47
C CYS A 83 31.31 -27.62 -5.14
N GLY A 84 31.88 -28.29 -6.15
CA GLY A 84 32.81 -29.39 -5.91
C GLY A 84 34.13 -28.79 -5.43
N ASP A 85 34.35 -28.79 -4.12
CA ASP A 85 35.70 -28.72 -3.54
C ASP A 85 35.67 -29.33 -2.14
N ASP A 86 36.12 -30.57 -2.05
CA ASP A 86 36.37 -31.29 -0.82
C ASP A 86 37.64 -30.71 -0.17
N ASN A 87 37.49 -29.74 0.74
CA ASN A 87 38.37 -29.50 1.91
C ASN A 87 38.19 -28.09 2.52
N VAL A 88 37.12 -27.86 3.29
CA VAL A 88 37.09 -26.72 4.22
C VAL A 88 36.78 -27.21 5.64
N PRO A 89 37.58 -26.84 6.66
CA PRO A 89 37.37 -27.29 8.03
C PRO A 89 36.02 -26.79 8.58
N ARG A 90 35.29 -27.70 9.25
CA ARG A 90 34.11 -27.37 10.04
C ARG A 90 34.52 -26.47 11.21
N LEU A 91 34.32 -25.16 11.08
CA LEU A 91 34.39 -24.26 12.22
C LEU A 91 33.09 -24.34 13.03
N GLY A 92 33.23 -24.96 14.20
CA GLY A 92 32.74 -24.48 15.50
C GLY A 92 31.37 -23.80 15.53
N ALA A 93 30.40 -24.52 16.07
CA ALA A 93 29.31 -23.93 16.80
C ALA A 93 29.85 -23.18 18.03
N GLU A 94 29.83 -21.85 18.01
CA GLU A 94 29.82 -21.04 19.22
C GLU A 94 28.77 -19.92 19.07
N LEU A 95 27.84 -19.92 20.02
CA LEU A 95 26.72 -19.01 20.16
C LEU A 95 27.20 -17.58 20.46
N SER A 96 26.42 -16.59 20.01
CA SER A 96 26.09 -15.34 20.71
C SER A 96 26.29 -14.05 19.89
N ALA A 97 25.20 -13.59 19.27
CA ALA A 97 24.77 -12.20 19.22
C ALA A 97 23.37 -12.17 18.60
N GLY A 98 22.34 -12.15 19.46
CA GLY A 98 20.93 -11.88 19.14
C GLY A 98 20.41 -12.48 17.84
N ASP A 99 19.73 -13.63 17.91
CA ASP A 99 18.99 -14.22 16.79
C ASP A 99 17.97 -13.24 16.22
N VAL A 100 18.42 -12.36 15.33
CA VAL A 100 17.57 -11.62 14.42
C VAL A 100 17.08 -12.69 13.44
N PRO A 101 15.80 -13.09 13.49
CA PRO A 101 15.31 -14.11 12.59
C PRO A 101 15.53 -13.60 11.17
N ARG A 102 16.31 -14.34 10.37
CA ARG A 102 16.53 -13.95 8.98
C ARG A 102 15.14 -13.81 8.32
N PRO A 103 14.84 -12.67 7.69
CA PRO A 103 13.54 -12.48 7.06
C PRO A 103 13.37 -13.59 6.03
N GLN A 104 12.32 -14.41 6.20
CA GLN A 104 11.97 -15.39 5.19
C GLN A 104 11.75 -14.67 3.85
N PRO A 105 12.14 -15.27 2.72
CA PRO A 105 11.99 -14.64 1.40
C PRO A 105 10.57 -14.10 1.14
N SER A 106 9.55 -14.77 1.67
CA SER A 106 8.14 -14.36 1.61
C SER A 106 7.88 -12.98 2.23
N TYR A 107 8.56 -12.62 3.33
CA TYR A 107 8.37 -11.31 3.97
C TYR A 107 9.02 -10.17 3.18
N PHE A 108 10.17 -10.43 2.56
CA PHE A 108 10.79 -9.46 1.66
C PHE A 108 9.88 -9.17 0.45
N LEU A 109 9.30 -10.23 -0.14
CA LEU A 109 8.35 -10.09 -1.24
C LEU A 109 7.08 -9.34 -0.79
N ALA A 110 6.54 -9.65 0.39
CA ALA A 110 5.41 -8.91 0.96
C ALA A 110 5.75 -7.41 1.15
N TYR A 111 6.95 -7.09 1.61
CA TYR A 111 7.41 -5.70 1.72
C TYR A 111 7.47 -4.99 0.36
N LEU A 112 8.04 -5.64 -0.67
CA LEU A 112 8.04 -5.11 -2.04
C LEU A 112 6.63 -4.87 -2.57
N GLN A 113 5.70 -5.80 -2.29
CA GLN A 113 4.29 -5.63 -2.66
C GLN A 113 3.66 -4.42 -1.95
N ILE A 114 3.94 -4.21 -0.66
CA ILE A 114 3.47 -3.00 0.06
C ILE A 114 4.01 -1.74 -0.62
N LEU A 115 5.30 -1.70 -0.95
CA LEU A 115 5.91 -0.55 -1.64
C LEU A 115 5.24 -0.28 -2.98
N TYR A 116 5.07 -1.31 -3.80
CA TYR A 116 4.43 -1.20 -5.12
C TYR A 116 3.02 -0.59 -5.02
N ARG A 117 2.15 -1.17 -4.17
CA ARG A 117 0.79 -0.63 -3.98
C ARG A 117 0.80 0.77 -3.39
N THR A 118 1.77 1.09 -2.52
CA THR A 118 1.92 2.43 -1.96
C THR A 118 2.23 3.45 -3.05
N VAL A 119 3.12 3.12 -3.98
CA VAL A 119 3.44 4.00 -5.11
C VAL A 119 2.24 4.15 -6.02
N GLY A 120 1.55 3.06 -6.36
CA GLY A 120 0.31 3.10 -7.15
C GLY A 120 -0.77 3.98 -6.51
N ILE A 121 -0.99 3.85 -5.19
CA ILE A 121 -1.87 4.75 -4.43
C ILE A 121 -1.39 6.19 -4.53
N ALA A 122 -0.10 6.45 -4.33
CA ALA A 122 0.45 7.80 -4.33
C ALA A 122 0.36 8.51 -5.69
N LEU A 123 0.48 7.77 -6.80
CA LEU A 123 0.33 8.29 -8.16
C LEU A 123 -1.11 8.65 -8.48
N HIS A 124 -2.05 7.87 -7.96
CA HIS A 124 -3.44 7.93 -8.39
C HIS A 124 -4.38 8.66 -7.43
N ARG A 125 -3.99 8.84 -6.16
CA ARG A 125 -4.76 9.62 -5.17
C ARG A 125 -4.54 11.12 -5.36
N PRO A 126 -5.54 11.98 -5.10
CA PRO A 126 -5.32 13.42 -5.02
C PRO A 126 -4.23 13.81 -4.01
N PRO A 127 -3.46 14.89 -4.26
CA PRO A 127 -2.31 15.26 -3.44
C PRO A 127 -2.72 15.76 -2.05
N HIS A 128 -3.95 16.24 -1.92
CA HIS A 128 -4.52 16.72 -0.68
C HIS A 128 -5.73 15.89 -0.29
N ILE A 129 -5.63 15.16 0.83
CA ILE A 129 -6.73 14.38 1.45
C ILE A 129 -7.98 15.26 1.69
N THR A 130 -7.78 16.53 2.02
CA THR A 130 -8.86 17.50 2.18
C THR A 130 -9.58 17.84 0.87
N THR A 131 -8.86 17.84 -0.26
CA THR A 131 -9.44 17.98 -1.60
C THR A 131 -10.15 16.69 -2.02
N MET A 132 -9.60 15.51 -1.68
CA MET A 132 -10.25 14.20 -1.92
C MET A 132 -11.67 14.16 -1.37
N ALA A 133 -11.87 14.71 -0.18
CA ALA A 133 -13.14 14.63 0.53
C ALA A 133 -14.15 15.70 0.08
N ARG A 134 -13.76 16.68 -0.74
CA ARG A 134 -14.61 17.84 -1.08
C ARG A 134 -14.96 17.93 -2.55
N ASP A 135 -14.17 17.33 -3.44
CA ASP A 135 -14.40 17.37 -4.87
C ASP A 135 -14.98 16.05 -5.38
N ALA A 136 -16.28 16.06 -5.69
CA ALA A 136 -16.98 14.87 -6.18
C ALA A 136 -16.49 14.42 -7.57
N THR A 137 -15.95 15.33 -8.39
CA THR A 137 -15.46 14.99 -9.75
C THR A 137 -14.24 14.08 -9.71
N TRP A 138 -13.46 14.22 -8.64
CA TRP A 138 -12.29 13.42 -8.38
C TRP A 138 -12.60 12.00 -7.95
N LEU A 139 -13.63 11.85 -7.13
CA LEU A 139 -14.07 10.57 -6.59
C LEU A 139 -14.63 9.64 -7.67
N THR A 140 -15.04 10.20 -8.82
CA THR A 140 -15.49 9.45 -9.99
C THR A 140 -14.41 9.30 -11.06
N SER A 141 -13.20 9.83 -10.83
CA SER A 141 -12.11 9.77 -11.81
C SER A 141 -11.55 8.34 -11.96
N PRO A 142 -11.14 7.94 -13.19
CA PRO A 142 -10.45 6.66 -13.41
C PRO A 142 -9.15 6.53 -12.62
N SER A 143 -8.48 7.66 -12.35
CA SER A 143 -7.28 7.68 -11.51
C SER A 143 -7.62 7.25 -10.09
N PHE A 144 -8.62 7.87 -9.45
CA PHE A 144 -9.00 7.48 -8.09
C PHE A 144 -9.45 6.01 -8.01
N TYR A 145 -10.15 5.50 -9.03
CA TYR A 145 -10.48 4.08 -9.12
C TYR A 145 -9.23 3.17 -9.05
N ARG A 146 -8.14 3.52 -9.74
CA ARG A 146 -6.86 2.78 -9.64
C ARG A 146 -6.26 2.82 -8.24
N ALA A 147 -6.36 3.96 -7.55
CA ALA A 147 -5.95 4.05 -6.15
C ALA A 147 -6.78 3.09 -5.25
N CYS A 148 -8.09 2.99 -5.48
CA CYS A 148 -8.97 2.05 -4.77
C CYS A 148 -8.60 0.57 -5.04
N VAL A 149 -8.21 0.23 -6.28
CA VAL A 149 -7.72 -1.11 -6.63
C VAL A 149 -6.46 -1.43 -5.81
N HIS A 150 -5.45 -0.57 -5.84
CA HIS A 150 -4.22 -0.78 -5.07
C HIS A 150 -4.45 -0.82 -3.55
N ALA A 151 -5.36 0.01 -3.03
CA ALA A 151 -5.74 -0.03 -1.62
C ALA A 151 -6.40 -1.37 -1.25
N THR A 152 -7.24 -1.91 -2.12
CA THR A 152 -7.88 -3.23 -1.94
C THR A 152 -6.87 -4.36 -1.98
N GLU A 153 -5.97 -4.36 -2.95
CA GLU A 153 -4.89 -5.35 -3.04
C GLU A 153 -3.98 -5.31 -1.80
N LEU A 154 -3.67 -4.11 -1.32
CA LEU A 154 -2.93 -3.91 -0.08
C LEU A 154 -3.70 -4.44 1.13
N THR A 155 -5.03 -4.27 1.20
CA THR A 155 -5.85 -4.89 2.26
C THR A 155 -5.73 -6.41 2.22
N ASN A 156 -5.89 -7.05 1.06
CA ASN A 156 -5.81 -8.50 0.92
C ASN A 156 -4.42 -9.04 1.32
N LEU A 157 -3.37 -8.28 1.00
CA LEU A 157 -2.00 -8.55 1.46
C LEU A 157 -1.91 -8.50 2.99
N LEU A 158 -2.42 -7.45 3.62
CA LEU A 158 -2.39 -7.28 5.07
C LEU A 158 -3.20 -8.35 5.80
N GLU A 159 -4.35 -8.76 5.29
CA GLU A 159 -5.13 -9.86 5.87
C GLU A 159 -4.34 -11.16 5.88
N THR A 160 -3.69 -11.48 4.75
CA THR A 160 -2.84 -12.66 4.63
C THR A 160 -1.66 -12.57 5.60
N MET A 161 -1.00 -11.41 5.69
CA MET A 161 0.12 -11.21 6.62
C MET A 161 -0.30 -11.30 8.09
N LEU A 162 -1.47 -10.75 8.45
CA LEU A 162 -2.01 -10.82 9.82
C LEU A 162 -2.45 -12.24 10.18
N ALA A 163 -2.88 -13.04 9.20
CA ALA A 163 -3.19 -14.45 9.41
C ALA A 163 -1.93 -15.28 9.67
N SER A 164 -0.88 -15.11 8.86
CA SER A 164 0.39 -15.86 9.00
C SER A 164 1.31 -15.33 10.11
N ASN A 165 1.23 -14.04 10.43
CA ASN A 165 2.04 -13.40 11.46
C ASN A 165 1.25 -12.28 12.15
N PRO A 166 0.47 -12.60 13.20
CA PRO A 166 -0.39 -11.64 13.90
C PRO A 166 0.35 -10.45 14.52
N GLU A 167 1.66 -10.53 14.70
CA GLU A 167 2.52 -9.49 15.29
C GLU A 167 3.23 -8.63 14.24
N LEU A 168 3.13 -8.99 12.95
CA LEU A 168 3.77 -8.34 11.80
C LEU A 168 5.27 -8.05 12.02
N ARG A 169 5.98 -8.97 12.71
CA ARG A 169 7.35 -8.74 13.23
C ARG A 169 8.38 -8.30 12.19
N PHE A 170 8.18 -8.66 10.94
CA PHE A 170 9.15 -8.42 9.86
C PHE A 170 8.89 -7.15 9.06
N ILE A 171 7.83 -6.39 9.37
CA ILE A 171 7.53 -5.14 8.66
C ILE A 171 8.27 -3.95 9.30
N ASP A 172 8.98 -3.22 8.46
CA ASP A 172 9.63 -1.94 8.76
C ASP A 172 8.61 -0.80 9.01
N SER A 173 8.98 0.11 9.91
CA SER A 173 8.38 1.43 10.08
C SER A 173 8.02 2.18 8.79
N PHE A 174 8.78 2.04 7.70
CA PHE A 174 8.49 2.71 6.42
C PHE A 174 7.14 2.27 5.83
N SER A 175 6.79 0.98 5.92
CA SER A 175 5.52 0.45 5.42
C SER A 175 4.30 1.05 6.12
N THR A 176 4.47 1.60 7.33
CA THR A 176 3.36 2.20 8.10
C THR A 176 2.68 3.32 7.32
N TYR A 177 3.44 4.11 6.55
CA TYR A 177 2.88 5.15 5.71
C TYR A 177 2.03 4.56 4.58
N GLY A 178 2.52 3.54 3.90
CA GLY A 178 1.77 2.84 2.84
C GLY A 178 0.48 2.23 3.33
N ILE A 179 0.54 1.53 4.47
CA ILE A 179 -0.63 0.95 5.15
C ILE A 179 -1.62 2.06 5.52
N PHE A 180 -1.15 3.17 6.08
CA PHE A 180 -1.99 4.31 6.38
C PHE A 180 -2.69 4.87 5.14
N GLN A 181 -1.96 5.04 4.04
CA GLN A 181 -2.54 5.56 2.79
C GLN A 181 -3.65 4.66 2.24
N GLY A 182 -3.46 3.33 2.26
CA GLY A 182 -4.53 2.41 1.85
C GLY A 182 -5.78 2.55 2.72
N GLY A 183 -5.62 2.73 4.04
CA GLY A 183 -6.73 2.99 4.95
C GLY A 183 -7.47 4.30 4.63
N VAL A 184 -6.75 5.37 4.33
CA VAL A 184 -7.34 6.66 3.92
C VAL A 184 -8.18 6.52 2.66
N ILE A 185 -7.70 5.78 1.65
CA ILE A 185 -8.45 5.57 0.40
C ILE A 185 -9.80 4.92 0.68
N HIS A 186 -9.85 3.91 1.55
CA HIS A 186 -11.12 3.26 1.92
C HIS A 186 -12.09 4.21 2.63
N PHE A 187 -11.60 5.10 3.51
CA PHE A 187 -12.46 6.13 4.13
C PHE A 187 -12.98 7.16 3.14
N VAL A 188 -12.13 7.61 2.22
CA VAL A 188 -12.53 8.51 1.13
C VAL A 188 -13.59 7.82 0.25
N ASN A 189 -13.43 6.53 -0.03
CA ASN A 189 -14.42 5.76 -0.78
C ASN A 189 -15.76 5.66 -0.05
N VAL A 190 -15.75 5.41 1.27
CA VAL A 190 -16.97 5.43 2.11
C VAL A 190 -17.67 6.79 2.01
N LYS A 191 -16.92 7.88 2.09
CA LYS A 191 -17.49 9.22 1.96
C LYS A 191 -18.13 9.45 0.60
N SER A 192 -17.43 9.07 -0.48
CA SER A 192 -17.95 9.15 -1.85
C SER A 192 -19.28 8.44 -2.00
N LEU A 193 -19.32 7.18 -1.56
CA LEU A 193 -20.51 6.33 -1.64
C LEU A 193 -21.68 6.87 -0.82
N ARG A 194 -21.41 7.48 0.33
CA ARG A 194 -22.43 8.17 1.15
C ARG A 194 -23.01 9.40 0.46
N GLY A 195 -22.17 10.17 -0.23
CA GLY A 195 -22.63 11.30 -1.05
C GLY A 195 -23.58 10.82 -2.14
N ALA A 196 -23.19 9.79 -2.89
CA ALA A 196 -24.03 9.18 -3.93
C ALA A 196 -25.36 8.64 -3.37
N LEU A 197 -25.34 8.01 -2.19
CA LEU A 197 -26.54 7.51 -1.52
C LEU A 197 -27.50 8.64 -1.14
N SER A 198 -26.97 9.78 -0.66
CA SER A 198 -27.78 10.95 -0.30
C SER A 198 -28.41 11.63 -1.52
N GLU A 199 -27.79 11.55 -2.69
CA GLU A 199 -28.31 12.12 -3.93
C GLU A 199 -29.35 11.22 -4.61
N ALA A 200 -29.29 9.90 -4.40
CA ALA A 200 -30.10 8.91 -5.12
C ALA A 200 -31.57 8.75 -4.68
N HIS A 201 -32.05 9.44 -3.63
CA HIS A 201 -33.48 9.60 -3.24
C HIS A 201 -34.45 8.39 -3.40
N GLY A 202 -34.00 7.14 -3.19
CA GLY A 202 -34.82 5.91 -3.28
C GLY A 202 -35.08 5.49 -4.74
N GLU A 203 -35.02 4.24 -5.18
CA GLU A 203 -35.07 2.91 -4.55
C GLU A 203 -34.19 1.98 -5.43
N ALA A 204 -33.86 0.78 -4.97
CA ALA A 204 -32.98 -0.24 -5.59
C ALA A 204 -31.44 -0.01 -5.53
N GLY A 205 -30.92 1.20 -5.72
CA GLY A 205 -29.46 1.46 -5.63
C GLY A 205 -28.87 1.51 -4.21
N SER A 206 -29.74 1.56 -3.19
CA SER A 206 -29.33 1.78 -1.79
C SER A 206 -28.62 0.57 -1.17
N GLU A 207 -29.10 -0.65 -1.43
CA GLU A 207 -28.55 -1.86 -0.79
C GLU A 207 -27.13 -2.19 -1.30
N GLU A 208 -26.89 -2.07 -2.61
CA GLU A 208 -25.57 -2.27 -3.20
C GLU A 208 -24.57 -1.23 -2.67
N VAL A 209 -24.96 0.04 -2.63
CA VAL A 209 -24.11 1.12 -2.09
C VAL A 209 -23.82 0.92 -0.60
N LEU A 210 -24.81 0.49 0.19
CA LEU A 210 -24.61 0.14 1.61
C LEU A 210 -23.64 -1.04 1.78
N SER A 211 -23.74 -2.06 0.93
CA SER A 211 -22.79 -3.19 0.89
C SER A 211 -21.37 -2.72 0.59
N LEU A 212 -21.19 -1.86 -0.41
CA LEU A 212 -19.89 -1.27 -0.75
C LEU A 212 -19.31 -0.39 0.37
N ILE A 213 -20.16 0.36 1.09
CA ILE A 213 -19.76 1.14 2.28
C ILE A 213 -19.29 0.20 3.39
N SER A 214 -20.06 -0.85 3.67
CA SER A 214 -19.72 -1.84 4.69
C SER A 214 -18.39 -2.53 4.39
N GLU A 215 -18.21 -2.95 3.14
CA GLU A 215 -16.98 -3.58 2.68
C GLU A 215 -15.78 -2.62 2.76
N SER A 216 -15.94 -1.36 2.33
CA SER A 216 -14.86 -0.36 2.43
C SER A 216 -14.46 -0.09 3.89
N ARG A 217 -15.44 -0.05 4.82
CA ARG A 217 -15.18 0.07 6.26
C ARG A 217 -14.44 -1.14 6.82
N ARG A 218 -14.88 -2.35 6.45
CA ARG A 218 -14.22 -3.60 6.83
C ARG A 218 -12.75 -3.58 6.38
N ARG A 219 -12.49 -3.17 5.14
CA ARG A 219 -11.12 -3.02 4.62
C ARG A 219 -10.33 -1.99 5.41
N ALA A 220 -10.89 -0.80 5.67
CA ALA A 220 -10.23 0.22 6.49
C ALA A 220 -9.86 -0.30 7.90
N ALA A 221 -10.72 -1.12 8.52
CA ALA A 221 -10.44 -1.73 9.82
C ALA A 221 -9.24 -2.69 9.81
N VAL A 222 -8.98 -3.38 8.69
CA VAL A 222 -7.75 -4.20 8.53
C VAL A 222 -6.51 -3.31 8.60
N HIS A 223 -6.52 -2.13 7.95
CA HIS A 223 -5.41 -1.19 8.00
C HIS A 223 -5.18 -0.65 9.42
N VAL A 224 -6.27 -0.27 10.13
CA VAL A 224 -6.21 0.13 11.55
C VAL A 224 -5.62 -0.98 12.41
N ARG A 225 -6.07 -2.23 12.23
CA ARG A 225 -5.55 -3.39 12.97
C ARG A 225 -4.07 -3.60 12.71
N ALA A 226 -3.64 -3.59 11.44
CA ALA A 226 -2.24 -3.75 11.07
C ALA A 226 -1.35 -2.66 11.71
N LEU A 227 -1.75 -1.40 11.62
CA LEU A 227 -1.03 -0.28 12.23
C LEU A 227 -1.01 -0.36 13.76
N SER A 228 -2.10 -0.80 14.39
CA SER A 228 -2.18 -0.97 15.85
C SER A 228 -1.22 -2.06 16.34
N VAL A 229 -1.15 -3.19 15.62
CA VAL A 229 -0.19 -4.26 15.90
C VAL A 229 1.25 -3.75 15.75
N MET A 230 1.55 -3.09 14.63
CA MET A 230 2.85 -2.48 14.39
C MET A 230 3.19 -1.39 15.43
N GLY A 231 2.18 -0.71 15.96
CA GLY A 231 2.26 0.35 16.96
C GLY A 231 2.90 -0.08 18.28
N ARG A 232 2.96 -1.39 18.56
CA ARG A 232 3.71 -1.94 19.70
C ARG A 232 5.23 -1.71 19.60
N ARG A 233 5.74 -1.55 18.38
CA ARG A 233 7.17 -1.37 18.08
C ARG A 233 7.47 -0.02 17.44
N TRP A 234 6.52 0.52 16.68
CA TRP A 234 6.70 1.71 15.88
C TRP A 234 5.70 2.80 16.31
N ASN A 235 6.16 3.80 17.06
CA ASN A 235 5.29 4.87 17.58
C ASN A 235 4.51 5.61 16.48
N ASN A 236 5.12 5.81 15.30
CA ASN A 236 4.43 6.40 14.15
C ASN A 236 3.25 5.53 13.68
N ALA A 237 3.37 4.20 13.69
CA ALA A 237 2.26 3.31 13.33
C ALA A 237 1.07 3.49 14.28
N LYS A 238 1.33 3.62 15.59
CA LYS A 238 0.29 3.89 16.59
C LYS A 238 -0.43 5.20 16.30
N LEU A 239 0.31 6.29 16.06
CA LEU A 239 -0.28 7.60 15.73
C LEU A 239 -1.13 7.55 14.45
N LEU A 240 -0.69 6.79 13.44
CA LEU A 240 -1.42 6.61 12.19
C LEU A 240 -2.68 5.74 12.38
N ALA A 241 -2.63 4.72 13.23
CA ALA A 241 -3.81 3.94 13.61
C ALA A 241 -4.86 4.83 14.29
N ASP A 242 -4.44 5.61 15.29
CA ASP A 242 -5.32 6.53 16.02
C ASP A 242 -5.95 7.56 15.06
N LEU A 243 -5.20 8.05 14.08
CA LEU A 243 -5.72 8.97 13.06
C LEU A 243 -6.80 8.30 12.19
N LEU A 244 -6.59 7.07 11.72
CA LEU A 244 -7.60 6.33 10.96
C LEU A 244 -8.86 6.03 11.79
N THR A 245 -8.71 5.66 13.05
CA THR A 245 -9.86 5.44 13.95
C THR A 245 -10.69 6.70 14.15
N ARG A 246 -10.05 7.89 14.20
CA ARG A 246 -10.77 9.17 14.24
C ARG A 246 -11.54 9.46 12.95
N LEU A 247 -11.02 9.04 11.80
CA LEU A 247 -11.73 9.20 10.53
C LEU A 247 -13.01 8.33 10.47
N ASP A 248 -12.99 7.13 11.07
CA ASP A 248 -14.18 6.26 11.12
C ASP A 248 -15.29 6.81 12.02
N THR A 249 -14.89 7.43 13.13
CA THR A 249 -15.81 7.96 14.16
C THR A 249 -16.27 9.38 13.88
N ALA A 250 -15.68 10.08 12.91
CA ALA A 250 -16.07 11.43 12.56
C ALA A 250 -17.51 11.44 12.00
N PRO A 251 -18.45 12.19 12.61
CA PRO A 251 -19.88 12.05 12.28
C PRO A 251 -20.25 12.38 10.83
N ASN A 252 -19.44 13.14 10.09
CA ASN A 252 -19.74 13.60 8.72
C ASN A 252 -18.46 14.02 7.95
N ALA A 253 -17.31 13.37 8.20
CA ALA A 253 -16.06 13.76 7.53
C ALA A 253 -15.96 13.29 6.08
#